data_AF-A0A2E8UWA2-F1
#
_entry.id   AF-A0A2E8UWA2-F1
#
_cell.length_a   1.000
_cell.length_b   1.000
_cell.length_c   1.000
_cell.angle_alpha   90.00
_cell.angle_beta   90.00
_cell.angle_gamma   90.00
#
_symmetry.space_group_name_H-M   'P 1'
#
loop_
_entity.id
_entity.type
_entity.pdbx_description
1 polymer ?
#
loop_
_entity_poly.entity_id
_entity_poly.type
_entity_poly.pdbx_seq_one_letter_code
_entity_poly.pdbx_strand_id
1 'polypeptide(L)' 'MAKSLTHIPEKFHANHPVFLQKIGKFFLSITGWKFKGDIPKDDRILLVAGPHTSNWDFFLALAFIFGLNLNVYW' A
#
# COMPACT_ATOMS: atom_id res chain seq x y z
N MET A 1 -11.98 -3.81 19.53
CA MET A 1 -11.12 -4.76 18.78
C MET A 1 -11.11 -4.34 17.31
N ALA A 2 -10.17 -3.49 16.90
CA ALA A 2 -10.06 -3.09 15.51
C ALA A 2 -9.41 -4.24 14.73
N LYS A 3 -10.15 -4.85 13.80
CA LYS A 3 -9.69 -5.93 12.92
C LYS A 3 -8.37 -5.50 12.27
N SER A 4 -7.26 -6.10 12.70
CA SER A 4 -5.94 -5.73 12.20
C SER A 4 -5.77 -6.28 10.79
N LEU A 5 -5.44 -5.36 9.87
CA LEU A 5 -4.76 -5.60 8.61
C LEU A 5 -5.59 -6.36 7.57
N THR A 6 -6.17 -5.56 6.66
CA THR A 6 -6.51 -5.91 5.28
C THR A 6 -5.73 -7.10 4.75
N HIS A 7 -6.44 -8.18 4.47
CA HIS A 7 -5.90 -9.40 3.90
C HIS A 7 -5.50 -9.12 2.46
N ILE A 8 -4.21 -8.91 2.21
CA ILE A 8 -3.67 -8.78 0.87
C ILE A 8 -3.46 -10.21 0.35
N PRO A 9 -4.09 -10.58 -0.78
CA PRO A 9 -3.84 -11.86 -1.40
C PRO A 9 -2.35 -12.04 -1.70
N GLU A 10 -1.80 -13.21 -1.39
CA GLU A 10 -0.36 -13.50 -1.56
C GLU A 10 0.15 -13.24 -2.98
N LYS A 11 -0.74 -13.40 -3.99
CA LYS A 11 -0.43 -13.10 -5.40
C LYS A 11 -0.04 -11.65 -5.68
N PHE A 12 -0.45 -10.72 -4.81
CA PHE A 12 -0.09 -9.30 -4.91
C PHE A 12 1.12 -8.94 -4.04
N HIS A 13 1.70 -9.90 -3.31
CA HIS A 13 2.89 -9.63 -2.51
C HIS A 13 4.13 -9.45 -3.40
N ALA A 14 4.89 -8.39 -3.13
CA ALA A 14 6.24 -8.22 -3.63
C ALA A 14 7.26 -8.92 -2.71
N ASN A 15 8.53 -8.88 -3.12
CA ASN A 15 9.67 -9.33 -2.31
C ASN A 15 10.40 -8.15 -1.67
N HIS A 16 9.67 -7.18 -1.10
CA HIS A 16 10.30 -6.02 -0.48
C HIS A 16 10.98 -6.40 0.84
N PRO A 17 12.21 -5.93 1.10
CA PRO A 17 12.86 -6.10 2.39
C PRO A 17 11.98 -5.65 3.56
N VAL A 18 12.02 -6.42 4.66
CA VAL A 18 11.22 -6.16 5.87
C VAL A 18 11.44 -4.73 6.40
N PHE A 19 12.66 -4.19 6.25
CA PHE A 19 12.99 -2.82 6.62
C PHE A 19 12.16 -1.79 5.85
N LEU A 20 12.03 -1.92 4.52
CA LEU A 20 11.22 -1.01 3.71
C LEU A 20 9.73 -1.12 4.07
N GLN A 21 9.24 -2.34 4.32
CA GLN A 21 7.87 -2.53 4.77
C GLN A 21 7.60 -1.80 6.09
N LYS A 22 8.54 -1.86 7.04
CA LYS A 22 8.43 -1.13 8.31
C LYS A 22 8.45 0.38 8.11
N ILE A 23 9.31 0.91 7.23
CA ILE A 23 9.32 2.34 6.88
C ILE A 23 7.98 2.76 6.30
N GLY A 24 7.44 2.01 5.33
CA GLY A 24 6.13 2.30 4.73
C GLY A 24 5.01 2.30 5.77
N LYS A 25 4.95 1.27 6.62
CA LYS A 25 3.97 1.20 7.73
C LYS A 25 4.13 2.36 8.71
N PHE A 26 5.36 2.73 9.05
CA PHE A 26 5.64 3.86 9.93
C PHE A 26 5.16 5.17 9.30
N PHE A 27 5.46 5.41 8.03
CA PHE A 27 5.03 6.60 7.31
C PHE A 27 3.50 6.70 7.22
N LEU A 28 2.82 5.60 6.90
CA LEU A 28 1.35 5.56 6.90
C LEU A 28 0.78 5.82 8.31
N SER A 29 1.43 5.29 9.34
CA SER A 29 1.00 5.50 10.73
C SER A 29 1.12 6.96 11.17
N ILE A 30 2.25 7.63 10.89
CA ILE A 30 2.46 9.04 11.29
C ILE A 30 1.56 10.00 10.51
N THR A 31 1.27 9.67 9.24
CA THR A 31 0.38 10.47 8.39
C THR A 31 -1.10 10.16 8.63
N GLY A 32 -1.41 9.18 9.49
CA GLY A 32 -2.78 8.79 9.84
C GLY A 32 -3.52 8.01 8.75
N TRP A 33 -2.83 7.63 7.66
CA TRP A 33 -3.43 6.90 6.56
C TRP A 33 -3.71 5.45 6.94
N LYS A 34 -4.91 4.98 6.59
CA LYS A 34 -5.36 3.61 6.83
C LYS A 34 -5.89 3.03 5.53
N PHE A 35 -5.40 1.87 5.16
CA PHE A 35 -5.98 1.11 4.07
C PHE A 35 -7.30 0.49 4.56
N LYS A 36 -8.38 0.73 3.81
CA LYS A 36 -9.72 0.21 4.10
C LYS A 36 -10.30 -0.39 2.82
N GLY A 37 -11.03 -1.49 2.97
CA GLY A 37 -11.62 -2.23 1.86
C GLY A 37 -10.96 -3.58 1.65
N ASP A 38 -11.61 -4.40 0.84
CA ASP A 38 -11.11 -5.71 0.45
C ASP A 38 -10.51 -5.62 -0.95
N ILE A 39 -9.37 -6.26 -1.13
CA ILE A 39 -8.77 -6.39 -2.45
C ILE A 39 -9.58 -7.45 -3.21
N PRO A 40 -10.10 -7.14 -4.41
CA PRO A 40 -10.86 -8.11 -5.19
C PRO A 40 -10.01 -9.34 -5.49
N LYS A 41 -10.69 -10.50 -5.59
CA LYS A 41 -10.02 -11.78 -5.87
C LYS A 41 -9.62 -11.94 -7.33
N ASP A 42 -9.87 -10.95 -8.18
CA ASP A 42 -9.52 -10.93 -9.60
C ASP A 42 -8.00 -11.03 -9.82
N ASP A 43 -7.60 -11.52 -11.00
CA ASP A 43 -6.19 -11.81 -11.30
C ASP A 43 -5.33 -10.58 -11.54
N ARG A 44 -5.95 -9.46 -11.90
CA ARG A 44 -5.27 -8.18 -12.15
C ARG A 44 -6.11 -7.03 -11.62
N ILE A 45 -5.46 -6.05 -11.03
CA ILE A 45 -6.09 -4.86 -10.46
C ILE A 45 -5.44 -3.65 -11.10
N LEU A 46 -6.26 -2.73 -11.60
CA LEU A 46 -5.80 -1.41 -12.04
C LEU A 46 -5.95 -0.43 -10.88
N LEU A 47 -4.83 0.09 -10.39
CA LEU A 47 -4.82 1.19 -9.45
C LEU A 47 -4.84 2.51 -10.23
N VAL A 48 -5.86 3.33 -10.02
CA VAL A 48 -5.95 4.67 -10.60
C VAL A 48 -5.56 5.69 -9.54
N ALA A 49 -4.45 6.40 -9.77
CA ALA A 49 -4.00 7.50 -8.93
C ALA A 49 -3.92 8.77 -9.79
N GLY A 50 -4.59 9.84 -9.34
CA GLY A 50 -4.51 11.15 -9.98
C GLY A 50 -3.70 12.11 -9.11
N PRO A 51 -2.69 12.81 -9.65
CA PRO A 51 -1.90 13.76 -8.85
C PRO A 51 -2.78 14.92 -8.37
N HIS A 52 -2.75 15.21 -7.08
CA HIS A 52 -3.51 16.29 -6.47
C HIS A 52 -2.53 17.30 -5.84
N THR A 53 -2.39 18.43 -6.52
CA THR A 53 -1.81 19.70 -6.01
C THR A 53 -0.32 19.71 -5.60
N SER A 54 0.34 18.58 -5.34
CA SER A 54 1.78 18.49 -5.05
C SER A 54 2.36 17.08 -5.31
N ASN A 55 3.69 16.95 -5.42
CA ASN A 55 4.33 15.63 -5.61
C ASN A 55 4.21 14.67 -4.40
N TRP A 56 3.50 15.06 -3.33
CA TRP A 56 3.32 14.23 -2.13
C TRP A 56 2.56 12.93 -2.38
N ASP A 57 1.74 12.87 -3.43
CA ASP A 57 1.06 11.63 -3.85
C ASP A 57 2.05 10.51 -4.16
N PHE A 58 3.24 10.84 -4.69
CA PHE A 58 4.28 9.87 -4.98
C PHE A 58 4.83 9.22 -3.70
N PHE A 59 5.14 10.02 -2.68
CA PHE A 59 5.63 9.50 -1.40
C PHE A 59 4.57 8.68 -0.67
N LEU A 60 3.31 9.13 -0.73
CA LEU A 60 2.19 8.37 -0.17
C LEU A 60 2.01 7.04 -0.90
N ALA A 61 2.08 7.03 -2.24
CA ALA A 61 2.01 5.81 -3.04
C ALA A 61 3.15 4.83 -2.69
N LEU A 62 4.39 5.31 -2.58
CA LEU A 62 5.53 4.49 -2.14
C LEU A 62 5.30 3.90 -0.74
N ALA A 63 4.77 4.69 0.19
CA ALA A 63 4.47 4.22 1.54
C ALA A 63 3.42 3.11 1.53
N PHE A 64 2.39 3.21 0.67
CA PHE A 64 1.44 2.13 0.45
C PHE A 64 2.10 0.90 -0.18
N ILE A 65 2.86 1.05 -1.26
CA ILE A 65 3.55 -0.04 -1.96
C ILE A 65 4.46 -0.83 -1.01
N PHE A 66 5.28 -0.14 -0.22
CA PHE A 66 6.16 -0.80 0.74
C PHE A 66 5.40 -1.30 1.96
N GLY A 67 4.54 -0.47 2.56
CA GLY A 67 3.84 -0.80 3.80
C GLY A 67 2.86 -1.98 3.66
N LEU A 68 2.28 -2.13 2.47
CA LEU A 68 1.40 -3.24 2.11
C LEU A 68 2.13 -4.35 1.34
N ASN A 69 3.42 -4.18 1.06
CA ASN A 69 4.23 -5.12 0.28
C ASN A 69 3.59 -5.47 -1.08
N LEU A 70 3.14 -4.47 -1.84
CA LEU A 70 2.44 -4.67 -3.10
C LEU A 70 3.41 -4.80 -4.27
N ASN A 71 3.18 -5.78 -5.13
CA ASN A 71 3.83 -5.91 -6.43
C ASN A 71 3.12 -5.03 -7.46
N VAL A 72 3.69 -3.86 -7.74
CA VAL A 72 3.12 -2.86 -8.66
C VAL A 72 4.00 -2.73 -9.89
N TYR A 73 3.36 -2.76 -11.06
CA TYR A 73 3.96 -2.45 -12.34
C TYR A 73 3.36 -1.13 -12.83
N TRP A 74 4.21 -0.23 -13.32
CA TRP A 74 3.84 1.09 -13.85
C TRP A 74 4.19 1.20 -15.33
#